data_AF-A0AAA9SF20-F1
#
_entry.id   AF-A0AAA9SF20-F1
#
_cell.length_a   1.000
_cell.length_b   1.000
_cell.length_c   1.000
_cell.angle_alpha   90.00
_cell.angle_beta   90.00
_cell.angle_gamma   90.00
#
_symmetry.space_group_name_H-M   'P 1'
#
loop_
_entity.id
_entity.type
_entity.pdbx_description
1 polymer ?
#
loop_
_entity_poly.entity_id
_entity_poly.type
_entity_poly.pdbx_seq_one_letter_code
_entity_poly.pdbx_strand_id
1 'polypeptide(L)'
;MRMVPWMTVSDPDSERTHHGAVCRRQGQCQGRLGQGWRPRCRVWRRGPGEDVPELPHHQDLLPPLRPEPRLRAEALERMFLSFPTTKTYFPHFDLSHGSAQVKGHGAKVAAALTKAVEHLDDLPGALSELSDLHAHKLRVDPVNFKLLSHSLLVTLASHLPSDFTPAVHASLDKFLANVSTVLTSKYR
;
A
#
# COMPACT_ATOMS: atom_id res chain seq x y z
N MET A 1 -16.14 -43.91 26.91
CA MET A 1 -15.34 -42.68 26.93
C MET A 1 -13.86 -43.05 26.96
N ARG A 2 -13.07 -42.66 25.95
CA ARG A 2 -11.60 -42.89 25.87
C ARG A 2 -10.90 -41.77 26.68
N MET A 3 -10.09 -42.08 27.69
CA MET A 3 -8.60 -42.18 27.68
C MET A 3 -7.91 -40.95 27.08
N VAL A 4 -6.88 -40.29 27.64
CA VAL A 4 -6.26 -40.07 28.97
C VAL A 4 -5.38 -38.81 28.79
N PRO A 5 -4.95 -38.14 29.88
CA PRO A 5 -4.21 -36.87 29.90
C PRO A 5 -2.69 -37.07 30.02
N TRP A 6 -1.88 -36.10 29.56
CA TRP A 6 -0.59 -35.73 30.20
C TRP A 6 0.09 -34.55 29.47
N MET A 7 0.63 -33.63 30.26
CA MET A 7 1.62 -32.62 29.87
C MET A 7 2.99 -33.28 29.70
N THR A 8 3.80 -32.87 28.72
CA THR A 8 5.22 -32.53 28.93
C THR A 8 5.73 -31.59 27.84
N VAL A 9 6.67 -30.76 28.26
CA VAL A 9 7.49 -29.80 27.51
C VAL A 9 8.52 -30.52 26.61
N SER A 10 8.98 -29.79 25.58
CA SER A 10 10.14 -30.03 24.69
C SER A 10 9.92 -30.89 23.44
N ASP A 11 9.82 -30.23 22.28
CA ASP A 11 10.88 -30.31 21.26
C ASP A 11 10.79 -29.13 20.27
N PRO A 12 11.88 -28.37 20.07
CA PRO A 12 11.97 -27.30 19.10
C PRO A 12 12.50 -27.83 17.76
N ASP A 13 11.87 -28.87 17.19
CA ASP A 13 12.27 -29.37 15.86
C ASP A 13 11.16 -30.17 15.17
N SER A 14 10.10 -29.48 14.75
CA SER A 14 9.12 -30.04 13.81
C SER A 14 9.06 -29.15 12.56
N GLU A 15 10.12 -29.21 11.77
CA GLU A 15 10.07 -28.89 10.34
C GLU A 15 9.02 -29.78 9.67
N ARG A 16 7.93 -29.16 9.19
CA ARG A 16 7.12 -29.74 8.12
C ARG A 16 7.31 -28.88 6.88
N THR A 17 8.23 -29.33 6.04
CA THR A 17 8.58 -28.78 4.74
C THR A 17 7.44 -28.96 3.75
N HIS A 18 6.84 -27.86 3.30
CA HIS A 18 6.35 -27.71 1.92
C HIS A 18 6.64 -26.27 1.49
N HIS A 19 7.60 -26.13 0.57
CA HIS A 19 8.07 -24.88 -0.05
C HIS A 19 8.55 -23.79 0.92
N GLY A 20 9.74 -24.03 1.49
CA GLY A 20 10.45 -23.08 2.33
C GLY A 20 10.75 -21.75 1.63
N ALA A 21 10.21 -20.68 2.20
CA ALA A 21 10.79 -19.34 2.16
C ALA A 21 10.27 -18.54 3.36
N VAL A 22 11.03 -18.49 4.45
CA VAL A 22 10.81 -17.56 5.56
C VAL A 22 11.53 -16.25 5.23
N CYS A 23 10.79 -15.20 4.93
CA CYS A 23 11.36 -13.88 4.64
C CYS A 23 11.56 -13.10 5.95
N ARG A 24 12.74 -13.20 6.58
CA ARG A 24 13.12 -12.31 7.70
C ARG A 24 13.78 -11.04 7.17
N ARG A 25 13.25 -9.89 7.59
CA ARG A 25 13.85 -8.56 7.40
C ARG A 25 15.15 -8.47 8.20
N GLN A 26 16.28 -8.68 7.55
CA GLN A 26 17.60 -8.05 7.74
C GLN A 26 18.66 -8.94 7.08
N GLY A 27 19.58 -8.32 6.36
CA GLY A 27 20.38 -8.97 5.32
C GLY A 27 21.37 -10.05 5.78
N GLN A 28 21.81 -10.80 4.77
CA GLN A 28 22.89 -11.80 4.68
C GLN A 28 22.48 -13.26 4.85
N CYS A 29 22.38 -13.98 3.73
CA CYS A 29 22.47 -15.43 3.67
C CYS A 29 23.87 -15.82 3.15
N GLN A 30 24.69 -16.46 3.99
CA GLN A 30 25.89 -17.17 3.59
C GLN A 30 25.60 -18.67 3.56
N GLY A 31 25.94 -19.34 2.46
CA GLY A 31 25.93 -20.80 2.32
C GLY A 31 26.93 -21.22 1.24
N ARG A 32 27.67 -22.31 1.46
CA ARG A 32 28.89 -22.68 0.72
C ARG A 32 28.61 -23.65 -0.44
N LEU A 33 28.73 -23.10 -1.66
CA LEU A 33 29.24 -23.64 -2.94
C LEU A 33 29.22 -25.16 -3.25
N GLY A 34 28.37 -25.51 -4.21
CA GLY A 34 28.67 -26.46 -5.29
C GLY A 34 27.97 -25.97 -6.57
N GLN A 35 28.75 -25.58 -7.59
CA GLN A 35 28.29 -25.06 -8.89
C GLN A 35 27.65 -23.64 -8.88
N GLY A 36 28.49 -22.60 -8.90
CA GLY A 36 28.16 -21.28 -9.47
C GLY A 36 27.05 -20.43 -8.81
N TRP A 37 27.43 -19.57 -7.87
CA TRP A 37 26.52 -18.55 -7.33
C TRP A 37 26.39 -17.39 -8.32
N ARG A 38 25.24 -17.29 -9.00
CA ARG A 38 24.79 -16.00 -9.53
C ARG A 38 23.91 -15.34 -8.45
N PRO A 39 24.26 -14.15 -7.94
CA PRO A 39 23.37 -13.42 -7.06
C PRO A 39 22.16 -13.00 -7.89
N ARG A 40 21.01 -13.65 -7.72
CA ARG A 40 19.74 -13.13 -8.22
C ARG A 40 19.15 -12.14 -7.21
N CYS A 41 19.98 -11.21 -6.75
CA CYS A 41 19.48 -9.88 -6.43
C CYS A 41 19.11 -9.26 -7.78
N ARG A 42 17.86 -9.47 -8.21
CA ARG A 42 17.30 -8.64 -9.27
C ARG A 42 17.10 -7.25 -8.67
N VAL A 43 18.17 -6.46 -8.63
CA VAL A 43 18.05 -5.04 -9.00
C VAL A 43 17.23 -5.06 -10.28
N TRP A 44 16.09 -4.37 -10.28
CA TRP A 44 15.32 -4.09 -11.48
C TRP A 44 16.22 -3.29 -12.44
N ARG A 45 17.09 -4.01 -13.16
CA ARG A 45 17.79 -3.46 -14.31
C ARG A 45 16.80 -3.59 -15.45
N ARG A 46 16.34 -2.44 -15.95
CA ARG A 46 15.47 -2.30 -17.13
C ARG A 46 16.04 -3.16 -18.26
N GLY A 47 15.42 -4.29 -18.57
CA GLY A 47 15.78 -5.13 -19.70
C GLY A 47 15.21 -4.56 -20.99
N PRO A 48 15.91 -4.60 -22.13
CA PRO A 48 15.33 -4.24 -23.42
C PRO A 48 14.40 -5.37 -23.85
N GLY A 49 13.09 -5.09 -23.94
CA GLY A 49 12.09 -6.05 -24.41
C GLY A 49 11.25 -6.75 -23.34
N GLU A 50 11.26 -6.29 -22.08
CA GLU A 50 10.08 -6.54 -21.23
C GLU A 50 8.96 -5.65 -21.76
N ASP A 51 7.89 -6.26 -22.27
CA ASP A 51 6.60 -5.62 -22.39
C ASP A 51 6.33 -4.92 -21.06
N VAL A 52 6.46 -3.60 -21.06
CA VAL A 52 5.88 -2.77 -20.01
C VAL A 52 4.44 -3.25 -19.96
N PRO A 53 3.93 -3.77 -18.82
CA PRO A 53 2.51 -4.05 -18.72
C PRO A 53 1.84 -2.75 -19.12
N GLU A 54 1.23 -2.75 -20.30
CA GLU A 54 0.45 -1.64 -20.79
C GLU A 54 -0.45 -1.30 -19.61
N LEU A 55 -0.41 -0.03 -19.16
CA LEU A 55 -1.21 0.38 -18.02
C LEU A 55 -2.62 -0.17 -18.27
N PRO A 56 -3.18 -0.99 -17.36
CA PRO A 56 -4.49 -1.58 -17.58
C PRO A 56 -5.42 -0.45 -18.02
N HIS A 57 -6.23 -0.70 -19.05
CA HIS A 57 -7.13 0.32 -19.56
C HIS A 57 -7.88 0.94 -18.37
N HIS A 58 -8.13 2.25 -18.39
CA HIS A 58 -8.79 3.01 -17.31
C HIS A 58 -9.97 2.27 -16.64
N GLN A 59 -10.66 1.43 -17.41
CA GLN A 59 -11.80 0.60 -17.00
C GLN A 59 -11.44 -0.56 -16.05
N ASP A 60 -10.23 -1.13 -16.12
CA ASP A 60 -9.77 -2.26 -15.28
C ASP A 60 -9.27 -1.79 -13.89
N LEU A 61 -8.88 -0.52 -13.78
CA LEU A 61 -8.46 0.10 -12.51
C LEU A 61 -9.63 0.70 -11.73
N LEU A 62 -10.76 0.95 -12.40
CA LEU A 62 -11.89 1.65 -11.81
C LEU A 62 -12.60 0.90 -10.66
N PRO A 63 -12.80 -0.44 -10.72
CA PRO A 63 -13.44 -1.18 -9.63
C PRO A 63 -12.63 -1.19 -8.31
N PRO A 64 -11.33 -1.52 -8.28
CA PRO A 64 -10.55 -1.51 -7.03
C PRO A 64 -10.25 -0.09 -6.54
N LEU A 65 -10.31 0.94 -7.41
CA LEU A 65 -10.10 2.34 -7.03
C LEU A 65 -11.35 3.07 -6.54
N ARG A 66 -12.54 2.44 -6.63
CA ARG A 66 -13.78 2.91 -5.98
C ARG A 66 -14.14 2.01 -4.79
N PRO A 67 -13.29 1.91 -3.76
CA PRO A 67 -13.60 1.11 -2.60
C PRO A 67 -14.82 1.69 -1.87
N GLU A 68 -15.66 0.80 -1.36
CA GLU A 68 -16.84 1.12 -0.56
C GLU A 68 -16.50 2.20 0.51
N PRO A 69 -17.45 3.09 0.88
CA PRO A 69 -17.22 4.13 1.89
C PRO A 69 -16.53 3.64 3.18
N ARG A 70 -16.80 2.38 3.57
CA ARG A 70 -16.21 1.74 4.75
C ARG A 70 -14.71 1.45 4.58
N LEU A 71 -14.30 0.93 3.43
CA LEU A 71 -12.89 0.60 3.12
C LEU A 71 -12.01 1.85 3.13
N ARG A 72 -12.55 2.98 2.66
CA ARG A 72 -11.85 4.28 2.63
C ARG A 72 -11.55 4.81 4.01
N ALA A 73 -12.51 4.72 4.91
CA ALA A 73 -12.32 5.07 6.31
C ALA A 73 -11.34 4.11 6.99
N GLU A 74 -11.47 2.81 6.72
CA GLU A 74 -10.58 1.79 7.29
C GLU A 74 -9.11 1.98 6.88
N ALA A 75 -8.82 2.38 5.64
CA ALA A 75 -7.46 2.69 5.21
C ALA A 75 -6.84 3.84 6.02
N LEU A 76 -7.62 4.89 6.32
CA LEU A 76 -7.18 6.00 7.17
C LEU A 76 -6.99 5.55 8.62
N GLU A 77 -7.91 4.76 9.15
CA GLU A 77 -7.77 4.19 10.51
C GLU A 77 -6.51 3.32 10.63
N ARG A 78 -6.25 2.45 9.64
CA ARG A 78 -5.03 1.64 9.57
C ARG A 78 -3.77 2.50 9.50
N MET A 79 -3.81 3.61 8.77
CA MET A 79 -2.70 4.57 8.71
C MET A 79 -2.44 5.20 10.09
N PHE A 80 -3.48 5.67 10.79
CA PHE A 80 -3.34 6.26 12.12
C PHE A 80 -2.85 5.26 13.17
N LEU A 81 -3.28 3.99 13.09
CA LEU A 81 -2.84 2.94 14.00
C LEU A 81 -1.40 2.49 13.72
N SER A 82 -1.03 2.33 12.44
CA SER A 82 0.30 1.84 12.04
C SER A 82 1.37 2.92 12.10
N PHE A 83 0.98 4.18 11.84
CA PHE A 83 1.86 5.33 11.76
C PHE A 83 1.33 6.48 12.62
N PRO A 84 1.52 6.43 13.96
CA PRO A 84 0.99 7.43 14.88
C PRO A 84 1.45 8.86 14.60
N THR A 85 2.59 9.04 13.94
CA THR A 85 3.11 10.34 13.50
C THR A 85 2.14 11.07 12.59
N THR A 86 1.33 10.35 11.81
CA THR A 86 0.33 10.95 10.91
C THR A 86 -0.82 11.63 11.67
N LYS A 87 -1.04 11.28 12.95
CA LYS A 87 -2.09 11.88 13.78
C LYS A 87 -1.83 13.36 14.09
N THR A 88 -0.58 13.82 14.02
CA THR A 88 -0.22 15.22 14.33
C THR A 88 -0.84 16.22 13.35
N TYR A 89 -1.21 15.77 12.15
CA TYR A 89 -1.90 16.60 11.15
C TYR A 89 -3.40 16.75 11.41
N PHE A 90 -3.96 15.98 12.36
CA PHE A 90 -5.39 15.91 12.64
C PHE A 90 -5.72 16.14 14.13
N PRO A 91 -5.20 17.20 14.80
CA PRO A 91 -5.46 17.43 16.22
C PRO A 91 -6.91 17.81 16.52
N HIS A 92 -7.65 18.27 15.50
CA HIS A 92 -9.06 18.69 15.60
C HIS A 92 -10.05 17.59 15.24
N PHE A 93 -9.57 16.38 14.92
CA PHE A 93 -10.42 15.26 14.52
C PHE A 93 -10.57 14.27 15.67
N ASP A 94 -11.78 13.75 15.82
CA ASP A 94 -12.01 12.50 16.51
C ASP A 94 -11.48 11.36 15.64
N LEU A 95 -10.39 10.74 16.09
CA LEU A 95 -9.74 9.60 15.45
C LEU A 95 -10.20 8.25 16.03
N SER A 96 -11.31 8.23 16.77
CA SER A 96 -11.95 7.00 17.22
C SER A 96 -12.44 6.16 16.05
N HIS A 97 -12.53 4.84 16.26
CA HIS A 97 -13.01 3.91 15.24
C HIS A 97 -14.44 4.26 14.83
N GLY A 98 -14.68 4.41 13.53
CA GLY A 98 -16.00 4.73 13.00
C GLY A 98 -16.43 6.20 13.11
N SER A 99 -15.52 7.09 13.52
CA SER A 99 -15.74 8.54 13.56
C SER A 99 -16.29 9.09 12.24
N ALA A 100 -17.31 9.95 12.33
CA ALA A 100 -17.89 10.61 11.17
C ALA A 100 -16.86 11.51 10.45
N GLN A 101 -15.91 12.09 11.19
CA GLN A 101 -14.88 12.94 10.61
C GLN A 101 -13.89 12.12 9.78
N VAL A 102 -13.45 10.96 10.27
CA VAL A 102 -12.58 10.04 9.53
C VAL A 102 -13.27 9.52 8.27
N LYS A 103 -14.54 9.13 8.38
CA LYS A 103 -15.36 8.71 7.23
C LYS A 103 -15.52 9.83 6.20
N GLY A 104 -15.83 11.04 6.64
CA GLY A 104 -15.95 12.22 5.77
C GLY A 104 -14.63 12.57 5.08
N HIS A 105 -13.50 12.44 5.78
CA HIS A 105 -12.19 12.65 5.18
C HIS A 105 -11.81 11.54 4.19
N GLY A 106 -12.08 10.27 4.52
CA GLY A 106 -11.89 9.14 3.59
C GLY A 106 -12.71 9.30 2.31
N ALA A 107 -13.92 9.87 2.41
CA ALA A 107 -14.72 10.19 1.23
C ALA A 107 -14.05 11.24 0.34
N LYS A 108 -13.47 12.30 0.93
CA LYS A 108 -12.71 13.34 0.19
C LYS A 108 -11.46 12.77 -0.48
N VAL A 109 -10.70 11.93 0.22
CA VAL A 109 -9.49 11.29 -0.32
C VAL A 109 -9.84 10.46 -1.55
N ALA A 110 -10.89 9.65 -1.48
CA ALA A 110 -11.27 8.85 -2.63
C ALA A 110 -11.92 9.65 -3.75
N ALA A 111 -12.65 10.73 -3.47
CA ALA A 111 -13.11 11.63 -4.52
C ALA A 111 -11.93 12.22 -5.31
N ALA A 112 -10.84 12.58 -4.61
CA ALA A 112 -9.61 13.03 -5.25
C ALA A 112 -8.92 11.93 -6.08
N LEU A 113 -8.89 10.69 -5.57
CA LEU A 113 -8.36 9.56 -6.34
C LEU A 113 -9.21 9.26 -7.58
N THR A 114 -10.54 9.29 -7.46
CA THR A 114 -11.45 9.14 -8.60
C THR A 114 -11.20 10.23 -9.65
N LYS A 115 -11.07 11.49 -9.23
CA LYS A 115 -10.71 12.60 -10.12
C LYS A 115 -9.36 12.36 -10.81
N ALA A 116 -8.37 11.83 -10.09
CA ALA A 116 -7.07 11.51 -10.67
C ALA A 116 -7.15 10.38 -11.71
N VAL A 117 -8.02 9.38 -11.50
CA VAL A 117 -8.26 8.30 -12.47
C VAL A 117 -8.95 8.82 -13.72
N GLU A 118 -9.95 9.69 -13.57
CA GLU A 118 -10.66 10.32 -14.69
C GLU A 118 -9.75 11.24 -15.54
N HIS A 119 -8.64 11.72 -14.96
CA HIS A 119 -7.68 12.62 -15.60
C HIS A 119 -6.24 12.07 -15.58
N LEU A 120 -6.06 10.79 -15.96
CA LEU A 120 -4.73 10.15 -16.00
C LEU A 120 -3.74 10.84 -16.95
N ASP A 121 -4.23 11.46 -18.02
CA ASP A 121 -3.40 12.17 -19.01
C ASP A 121 -2.87 13.51 -18.49
N ASP A 122 -3.58 14.14 -17.55
CA ASP A 122 -3.20 15.42 -16.91
C ASP A 122 -3.44 15.40 -15.40
N LEU A 123 -2.68 14.54 -14.71
CA LEU A 123 -2.67 14.49 -13.25
C LEU A 123 -2.26 15.82 -12.60
N PRO A 124 -1.22 16.54 -13.08
CA PRO A 124 -0.81 17.82 -12.49
C PRO A 124 -1.91 18.88 -12.53
N GLY A 125 -2.64 19.00 -13.65
CA GLY A 125 -3.79 19.90 -13.75
C GLY A 125 -4.93 19.51 -12.82
N ALA A 126 -5.33 18.23 -12.85
CA ALA A 126 -6.47 17.73 -12.07
C ALA A 126 -6.29 17.85 -10.54
N LEU A 127 -5.07 17.66 -10.05
CA LEU A 127 -4.71 17.68 -8.63
C LEU A 127 -4.01 18.98 -8.18
N SER A 128 -3.94 20.00 -9.04
CA SER A 128 -3.22 21.26 -8.78
C SER A 128 -3.66 21.93 -7.46
N GLU A 129 -4.97 22.09 -7.26
CA GLU A 129 -5.56 22.69 -6.04
C GLU A 129 -5.25 21.87 -4.78
N LEU A 130 -5.25 20.54 -4.93
CA LEU A 130 -4.96 19.63 -3.83
C LEU A 130 -3.48 19.68 -3.45
N SER A 131 -2.60 19.79 -4.44
CA SER A 131 -1.16 20.01 -4.26
C SER A 131 -0.90 21.33 -3.51
N ASP A 132 -1.55 22.43 -3.88
CA ASP A 132 -1.44 23.73 -3.18
C ASP A 132 -1.90 23.64 -1.72
N LEU A 133 -3.03 22.97 -1.48
CA LEU A 133 -3.57 22.77 -0.13
C LEU A 133 -2.58 22.01 0.75
N HIS A 134 -2.01 20.92 0.24
CA HIS A 134 -1.07 20.12 1.01
C HIS A 134 0.27 20.83 1.21
N ALA A 135 0.82 21.47 0.16
CA ALA A 135 2.12 22.14 0.22
C ALA A 135 2.11 23.42 1.06
N HIS A 136 1.16 24.33 0.80
CA HIS A 136 1.22 25.68 1.36
C HIS A 136 0.44 25.83 2.66
N LYS A 137 -0.73 25.18 2.77
CA LYS A 137 -1.61 25.33 3.94
C LYS A 137 -1.34 24.27 5.01
N LEU A 138 -1.33 22.99 4.63
CA LEU A 138 -1.19 21.88 5.58
C LEU A 138 0.28 21.51 5.86
N ARG A 139 1.20 21.81 4.92
CA ARG A 139 2.63 21.49 4.99
C ARG A 139 2.89 20.03 5.39
N VAL A 140 2.18 19.10 4.74
CA VAL A 140 2.28 17.67 5.03
C VAL A 140 3.64 17.14 4.53
N ASP A 141 4.38 16.41 5.36
CA ASP A 141 5.65 15.85 4.87
C ASP A 141 5.39 14.89 3.70
N PRO A 142 6.10 15.04 2.56
CA PRO A 142 6.02 14.14 1.40
C PRO A 142 6.07 12.64 1.74
N VAL A 143 6.74 12.25 2.82
CA VAL A 143 6.83 10.87 3.28
C VAL A 143 5.47 10.29 3.67
N ASN A 144 4.54 11.11 4.20
CA ASN A 144 3.24 10.65 4.66
C ASN A 144 2.34 10.15 3.52
N PHE A 145 2.49 10.68 2.30
CA PHE A 145 1.72 10.19 1.15
C PHE A 145 2.02 8.73 0.85
N LYS A 146 3.28 8.30 1.01
CA LYS A 146 3.67 6.89 0.85
C LYS A 146 3.03 5.99 1.91
N LEU A 147 2.87 6.50 3.14
CA LEU A 147 2.21 5.79 4.22
C LEU A 147 0.72 5.60 3.92
N LEU A 148 0.06 6.64 3.43
CA LEU A 148 -1.34 6.58 2.99
C LEU A 148 -1.52 5.59 1.83
N SER A 149 -0.65 5.67 0.80
CA SER A 149 -0.67 4.73 -0.34
C SER A 149 -0.52 3.28 0.13
N HIS A 150 0.40 3.02 1.06
CA HIS A 150 0.59 1.69 1.62
C HIS A 150 -0.66 1.20 2.37
N SER A 151 -1.24 2.03 3.24
CA SER A 151 -2.45 1.66 3.98
C SER A 151 -3.64 1.41 3.06
N LEU A 152 -3.77 2.16 1.95
CA LEU A 152 -4.80 1.91 0.93
C LEU A 152 -4.61 0.55 0.25
N LEU A 153 -3.39 0.24 -0.23
CA LEU A 153 -3.09 -1.05 -0.86
C LEU A 153 -3.36 -2.23 0.08
N VAL A 154 -2.98 -2.12 1.35
CA VAL A 154 -3.22 -3.17 2.34
C VAL A 154 -4.71 -3.38 2.60
N THR A 155 -5.50 -2.30 2.67
CA THR A 155 -6.97 -2.41 2.83
C THR A 155 -7.60 -3.07 1.61
N LEU A 156 -7.22 -2.66 0.40
CA LEU A 156 -7.73 -3.26 -0.84
C LEU A 156 -7.37 -4.76 -0.92
N ALA A 157 -6.13 -5.11 -0.61
CA ALA A 157 -5.69 -6.52 -0.58
C ALA A 157 -6.44 -7.36 0.44
N SER A 158 -6.85 -6.77 1.58
CA SER A 158 -7.57 -7.48 2.64
C SER A 158 -9.01 -7.79 2.27
N HIS A 159 -9.65 -6.91 1.49
CA HIS A 159 -11.09 -6.97 1.20
C HIS A 159 -11.44 -7.44 -0.21
N LEU A 160 -10.49 -7.37 -1.15
CA LEU A 160 -10.67 -7.78 -2.55
C LEU A 160 -9.65 -8.85 -2.96
N PRO A 161 -9.53 -9.98 -2.25
CA PRO A 161 -8.47 -10.97 -2.52
C PRO A 161 -8.58 -11.64 -3.90
N SER A 162 -9.79 -11.71 -4.49
CA SER A 162 -10.00 -12.23 -5.86
C SER A 162 -9.53 -11.26 -6.94
N ASP A 163 -9.71 -9.96 -6.70
CA ASP A 163 -9.52 -8.91 -7.71
C ASP A 163 -8.14 -8.25 -7.57
N PHE A 164 -7.50 -8.40 -6.40
CA PHE A 164 -6.17 -7.88 -6.10
C PHE A 164 -5.06 -8.79 -6.63
N THR A 165 -5.02 -8.96 -7.95
CA THR A 165 -3.96 -9.72 -8.63
C THR A 165 -2.61 -8.98 -8.57
N PRO A 166 -1.48 -9.68 -8.79
CA PRO A 166 -0.16 -9.02 -8.83
C PRO A 166 -0.07 -7.89 -9.88
N ALA A 167 -0.76 -8.03 -11.01
CA ALA A 167 -0.81 -7.00 -12.06
C ALA A 167 -1.58 -5.76 -11.62
N VAL A 168 -2.73 -5.95 -10.96
CA VAL A 168 -3.53 -4.86 -10.36
C VAL A 168 -2.73 -4.16 -9.26
N HIS A 169 -2.07 -4.92 -8.38
CA HIS A 169 -1.23 -4.35 -7.33
C HIS A 169 -0.11 -3.46 -7.92
N ALA A 170 0.64 -3.95 -8.90
CA ALA A 170 1.71 -3.18 -9.53
C ALA A 170 1.20 -1.88 -10.18
N SER A 171 0.02 -1.95 -10.80
CA SER A 171 -0.61 -0.79 -11.46
C SER A 171 -1.11 0.24 -10.46
N LEU A 172 -1.76 -0.20 -9.37
CA LEU A 172 -2.22 0.65 -8.28
C LEU A 172 -1.05 1.32 -7.55
N ASP A 173 0.02 0.57 -7.28
CA ASP A 173 1.22 1.12 -6.64
C ASP A 173 1.86 2.22 -7.50
N LYS A 174 2.01 1.96 -8.81
CA LYS A 174 2.52 2.97 -9.76
C LYS A 174 1.61 4.20 -9.86
N PHE A 175 0.30 4.00 -9.89
CA PHE A 175 -0.68 5.09 -9.90
C PHE A 175 -0.58 5.95 -8.64
N LEU A 176 -0.59 5.33 -7.45
CA LEU A 176 -0.49 6.04 -6.17
C LEU A 176 0.87 6.75 -6.00
N ALA A 177 1.94 6.18 -6.54
CA ALA A 177 3.26 6.83 -6.58
C ALA A 177 3.26 8.08 -7.48
N ASN A 178 2.59 8.02 -8.63
CA ASN A 178 2.43 9.18 -9.52
C ASN A 178 1.60 10.28 -8.84
N VAL A 179 0.47 9.92 -8.22
CA VAL A 179 -0.37 10.86 -7.45
C VAL A 179 0.45 11.53 -6.34
N SER A 180 1.23 10.75 -5.57
CA SER A 180 2.09 11.28 -4.51
C SER A 180 3.15 12.24 -5.05
N THR A 181 3.73 11.95 -6.22
CA THR A 181 4.70 12.82 -6.90
C THR A 181 4.05 14.15 -7.31
N VAL A 182 2.84 14.12 -7.85
CA VAL A 182 2.11 15.33 -8.25
C VAL A 182 1.72 16.18 -7.03
N LEU A 183 1.25 15.56 -5.95
CA LEU A 183 0.89 16.26 -4.71
C LEU A 183 2.10 16.88 -4.00
N THR A 184 3.31 16.38 -4.27
CA THR A 184 4.54 16.88 -3.66
C THR A 184 5.34 17.80 -4.60
N SER A 185 4.88 18.01 -5.83
CA SER A 185 5.59 18.81 -6.84
C SER A 185 5.76 20.28 -6.44
N LYS A 186 4.79 20.85 -5.72
CA LYS A 186 4.77 22.26 -5.29
C LYS A 186 5.44 22.54 -3.93
N TYR A 187 6.09 21.54 -3.33
CA TYR A 187 6.88 21.72 -2.11
C TYR A 187 8.26 22.35 -2.37
N ARG A 188 8.65 22.47 -3.64
CA ARG A 188 9.95 22.94 -4.10
C ARG A 188 9.83 24.28 -4.81
#